data_AF-A0A9R1IBW1-F1
#
_entry.id   AF-A0A9R1IBW1-F1
#
_cell.length_a   1.000
_cell.length_b   1.000
_cell.length_c   1.000
_cell.angle_alpha   90.00
_cell.angle_beta   90.00
_cell.angle_gamma   90.00
#
_symmetry.space_group_name_H-M   'P 1'
#
loop_
_entity.id
_entity.type
_entity.pdbx_description
1 polymer ?
#
loop_
_entity_poly.entity_id
_entity_poly.type
_entity_poly.pdbx_seq_one_letter_code
_entity_poly.pdbx_strand_id
1 'polypeptide(L)'
;MEACILIRSLRSLRHLARHPTSLCSLIFRALADLMGLSPSVLSKFRGDAPPMENMVGKSPEPELPPDMLSSIFALLEVPDLVRAGSVCSSWRSVYTGLRRQLLKHKQRQTPCLLYHTSESTGENAACLYSLVEKRAYKLTLPDPPIRSRYLIGSSHGWLITSDERSELHLVNPITGEQIGLPSVITLEQVKPVFDDEGAIHKYELWKPRYTALAEFLGHEPSIYALDELRDHLYFKAYLFPDSQTGSYIVVLIHNPEYQISFARAGDCGWTFLPPGWNYQECIYKDGLLYAVTGTGAVDAFDLSGSTVTRTTVLGDMKHYICEHIYIVQAPWGDMLQVWREQPTVDGDAGSENIEETSKIFVYKIDMAAKKLVEINGLHGHVVSWA
;
A
#
# COMPACT_ATOMS: atom_id res chain seq x y z
N MET A 1 -17.28 -16.95 -17.94
CA MET A 1 -17.82 -16.44 -19.22
C MET A 1 -18.75 -15.25 -18.99
N GLU A 2 -19.55 -15.25 -17.93
CA GLU A 2 -20.45 -14.14 -17.54
C GLU A 2 -19.71 -12.83 -17.17
N ALA A 3 -18.55 -12.90 -16.50
CA ALA A 3 -17.74 -11.71 -16.17
C ALA A 3 -17.22 -10.95 -17.41
N CYS A 4 -16.97 -11.65 -18.53
CA CYS A 4 -16.52 -11.02 -19.78
C CYS A 4 -17.65 -10.29 -20.53
N ILE A 5 -18.90 -10.68 -20.28
CA ILE A 5 -20.10 -10.04 -20.87
C ILE A 5 -20.39 -8.74 -20.12
N LEU A 6 -20.24 -8.74 -18.79
CA LEU A 6 -20.38 -7.57 -17.90
C LEU A 6 -19.43 -6.42 -18.26
N ILE A 7 -18.15 -6.73 -18.53
CA ILE A 7 -17.12 -5.74 -18.89
C ILE A 7 -17.37 -5.14 -20.29
N ARG A 8 -17.95 -5.91 -21.21
CA ARG A 8 -18.28 -5.41 -22.57
C ARG A 8 -19.49 -4.48 -22.56
N SER A 9 -20.54 -4.79 -21.80
CA SER A 9 -21.73 -3.91 -21.69
C SER A 9 -21.45 -2.60 -20.95
N LEU A 10 -20.59 -2.59 -19.92
CA LEU A 10 -20.22 -1.35 -19.23
C LEU A 10 -19.29 -0.45 -20.07
N ARG A 11 -18.48 -1.03 -20.97
CA ARG A 11 -17.64 -0.26 -21.91
C ARG A 11 -18.45 0.49 -22.97
N SER A 12 -19.62 -0.01 -23.39
CA SER A 12 -20.45 0.71 -24.38
C SER A 12 -21.14 1.95 -23.80
N LEU A 13 -21.26 2.03 -22.47
CA LEU A 13 -21.84 3.19 -21.76
C LEU A 13 -20.90 4.40 -21.70
N ARG A 14 -19.59 4.20 -21.97
CA ARG A 14 -18.55 5.24 -21.92
C ARG A 14 -18.72 6.36 -22.96
N HIS A 15 -19.51 6.13 -24.02
CA HIS A 15 -19.72 7.12 -25.09
C HIS A 15 -20.99 7.99 -24.97
N LEU A 16 -21.87 7.74 -24.00
CA LEU A 16 -23.22 8.36 -23.96
C LEU A 16 -23.51 9.24 -22.73
N ALA A 17 -22.52 9.49 -21.86
CA ALA A 17 -22.73 10.27 -20.65
C ALA A 17 -22.61 11.79 -20.90
N ARG A 18 -23.71 12.44 -21.29
CA ARG A 18 -23.87 13.90 -21.18
C ARG A 18 -24.97 14.35 -20.20
N HIS A 19 -25.77 13.43 -19.64
CA HIS A 19 -26.79 13.78 -18.63
C HIS A 19 -26.97 12.70 -17.53
N PRO A 20 -27.13 13.08 -16.25
CA PRO A 20 -27.23 12.14 -15.11
C PRO A 20 -28.47 11.21 -15.16
N THR A 21 -29.58 11.65 -15.73
CA THR A 21 -30.80 10.84 -15.86
C THR A 21 -30.67 9.70 -16.87
N SER A 22 -29.76 9.79 -17.86
CA SER A 22 -29.54 8.70 -18.81
C SER A 22 -28.74 7.54 -18.19
N LEU A 23 -27.88 7.83 -17.21
CA LEU A 23 -27.00 6.84 -16.59
C LEU A 23 -27.77 5.82 -15.73
N CYS A 24 -28.73 6.29 -14.92
CA CYS A 24 -29.60 5.40 -14.14
C CYS A 24 -30.37 4.44 -15.06
N SER A 25 -31.05 4.95 -16.09
CA SER A 25 -31.83 4.12 -17.01
C SER A 25 -31.01 3.06 -17.76
N LEU A 26 -29.75 3.38 -18.08
CA LEU A 26 -28.83 2.47 -18.75
C LEU A 26 -28.29 1.37 -17.82
N ILE A 27 -28.02 1.73 -16.56
CA ILE A 27 -27.63 0.76 -15.52
C ILE A 27 -28.80 -0.17 -15.18
N PHE A 28 -30.03 0.35 -15.09
CA PHE A 28 -31.22 -0.47 -14.88
C PHE A 28 -31.50 -1.44 -16.03
N ARG A 29 -31.27 -1.03 -17.29
CA ARG A 29 -31.37 -1.94 -18.44
C ARG A 29 -30.30 -3.02 -18.41
N ALA A 30 -29.05 -2.66 -18.14
CA ALA A 30 -27.95 -3.63 -18.05
C ALA A 30 -28.15 -4.63 -16.89
N LEU A 31 -28.73 -4.19 -15.76
CA LEU A 31 -29.05 -5.04 -14.62
C LEU A 31 -30.27 -5.93 -14.87
N ALA A 32 -31.28 -5.46 -15.61
CA ALA A 32 -32.45 -6.27 -15.99
C ALA A 32 -32.06 -7.44 -16.90
N ASP A 33 -31.15 -7.20 -17.85
CA ASP A 33 -30.60 -8.24 -18.73
C ASP A 33 -29.70 -9.23 -17.96
N LEU A 34 -29.00 -8.76 -16.92
CA LEU A 34 -28.12 -9.58 -16.07
C LEU A 34 -28.90 -10.50 -15.10
N MET A 35 -30.08 -10.06 -14.64
CA MET A 35 -30.90 -10.79 -13.65
C MET A 35 -31.99 -11.67 -14.29
N GLY A 36 -32.06 -11.78 -15.61
CA GLY A 36 -33.01 -12.65 -16.31
C GLY A 36 -34.49 -12.31 -16.03
N LEU A 37 -34.80 -11.03 -15.80
CA LEU A 37 -36.16 -10.61 -15.47
C LEU A 37 -37.07 -10.64 -16.71
N SER A 38 -38.27 -11.19 -16.55
CA SER A 38 -39.29 -11.34 -17.61
C SER A 38 -39.56 -10.02 -18.37
N PRO A 39 -39.83 -10.07 -19.70
CA PRO A 39 -40.18 -8.90 -20.52
C PRO A 39 -41.33 -8.04 -19.97
N SER A 40 -42.20 -8.62 -19.13
CA SER A 40 -43.30 -7.92 -18.46
C SER A 40 -42.86 -6.91 -17.38
N VAL A 41 -41.63 -7.01 -16.88
CA VAL A 41 -41.02 -6.04 -15.95
C VAL A 41 -40.35 -4.90 -16.72
N LEU A 42 -39.76 -5.19 -17.87
CA LEU A 42 -39.12 -4.22 -18.78
C LEU A 42 -40.13 -3.24 -19.41
N SER A 43 -41.37 -3.66 -19.64
CA SER A 43 -42.42 -2.77 -20.18
C SER A 43 -42.82 -1.65 -19.22
N LYS A 44 -42.56 -1.78 -17.91
CA LYS A 44 -42.78 -0.70 -16.93
C LYS A 44 -41.73 0.42 -17.00
N PHE A 45 -40.60 0.20 -17.68
CA PHE A 45 -39.52 1.18 -17.84
C PHE A 45 -39.50 1.85 -19.22
N ARG A 46 -40.44 1.50 -20.11
CA ARG A 46 -40.62 2.13 -21.41
C ARG A 46 -41.73 3.18 -21.27
N GLY A 47 -41.35 4.40 -20.91
CA GLY A 47 -42.29 5.52 -20.92
C GLY A 47 -42.62 5.90 -22.37
N ASP A 48 -43.84 5.65 -22.80
CA ASP A 48 -44.45 6.46 -23.86
C ASP A 48 -44.93 7.77 -23.24
N ALA A 49 -44.69 8.89 -23.93
CA ALA A 49 -45.04 10.22 -23.46
C ALA A 49 -46.57 10.43 -23.49
N PRO A 50 -47.23 10.78 -22.36
CA PRO A 50 -48.58 11.30 -22.39
C PRO A 50 -48.57 12.82 -22.64
N PRO A 51 -49.69 13.42 -23.08
CA PRO A 51 -49.80 14.86 -23.28
C PRO A 51 -49.68 15.59 -21.94
N MET A 52 -49.10 16.79 -21.97
CA MET A 52 -48.90 17.67 -20.81
C MET A 52 -50.17 17.79 -19.96
N GLU A 53 -50.10 17.30 -18.71
CA GLU A 53 -50.86 17.86 -17.61
C GLU A 53 -49.98 17.92 -16.36
N ASN A 54 -49.97 19.11 -15.75
CA ASN A 54 -49.18 19.46 -14.59
C ASN A 54 -49.64 18.66 -13.36
N MET A 55 -48.79 17.75 -12.85
CA MET A 55 -48.88 17.33 -11.45
C MET A 55 -47.49 17.21 -10.82
N VAL A 56 -47.30 18.06 -9.81
CA VAL A 56 -46.25 17.98 -8.80
C VAL A 56 -46.38 16.64 -8.07
N GLY A 57 -45.40 15.77 -8.26
CA GLY A 57 -45.35 14.46 -7.62
C GLY A 57 -44.17 13.68 -8.17
N LYS A 58 -42.95 14.02 -7.75
CA LYS A 58 -41.73 13.30 -8.11
C LYS A 58 -41.82 11.90 -7.49
N SER A 59 -42.22 10.90 -8.27
CA SER A 59 -42.10 9.50 -7.86
C SER A 59 -40.62 9.22 -7.53
N PRO A 60 -40.30 8.51 -6.43
CA PRO A 60 -38.93 8.10 -6.20
C PRO A 60 -38.56 7.11 -7.29
N GLU A 61 -37.53 7.43 -8.07
CA GLU A 61 -36.89 6.45 -8.95
C GLU A 61 -36.57 5.19 -8.12
N PRO A 62 -36.74 3.98 -8.66
CA PRO A 62 -36.44 2.77 -7.90
C PRO A 62 -34.95 2.76 -7.60
N GLU A 63 -34.54 3.06 -6.36
CA GLU A 63 -33.15 2.96 -5.96
C GLU A 63 -32.80 1.49 -5.68
N LEU A 64 -31.66 1.04 -6.21
CA LEU A 64 -31.11 -0.28 -5.86
C LEU A 64 -30.84 -0.34 -4.35
N PRO A 65 -31.13 -1.47 -3.70
CA PRO A 65 -30.75 -1.69 -2.31
C PRO A 65 -29.26 -1.39 -2.03
N PRO A 66 -28.91 -0.75 -0.89
CA PRO A 66 -27.54 -0.36 -0.57
C PRO A 66 -26.50 -1.49 -0.60
N ASP A 67 -26.91 -2.70 -0.24
CA ASP A 67 -26.11 -3.93 -0.28
C ASP A 67 -25.73 -4.31 -1.72
N MET A 68 -26.70 -4.27 -2.65
CA MET A 68 -26.43 -4.52 -4.07
C MET A 68 -25.50 -3.46 -4.67
N LEU A 69 -25.71 -2.19 -4.33
CA LEU A 69 -24.81 -1.10 -4.73
C LEU A 69 -23.40 -1.30 -4.17
N SER A 70 -23.27 -1.75 -2.93
CA SER A 70 -21.97 -2.05 -2.31
C SER A 70 -21.24 -3.15 -3.07
N SER A 71 -21.93 -4.23 -3.45
CA SER A 71 -21.35 -5.31 -4.26
C SER A 71 -20.92 -4.84 -5.65
N ILE A 72 -21.72 -3.99 -6.31
CA ILE A 72 -21.35 -3.41 -7.61
C ILE A 72 -20.10 -2.52 -7.45
N PHE A 73 -20.08 -1.64 -6.45
CA PHE A 73 -18.98 -0.72 -6.19
C PHE A 73 -17.68 -1.46 -5.86
N ALA A 74 -17.76 -2.61 -5.18
CA ALA A 74 -16.59 -3.44 -4.89
C ALA A 74 -15.89 -3.99 -6.15
N LEU A 75 -16.62 -4.09 -7.28
CA LEU A 75 -16.08 -4.53 -8.57
C LEU A 75 -15.49 -3.39 -9.41
N LEU A 76 -15.69 -2.13 -9.01
CA LEU A 76 -15.22 -0.98 -9.77
C LEU A 76 -13.72 -0.69 -9.51
N GLU A 77 -13.02 -0.36 -10.59
CA GLU A 77 -11.69 0.26 -10.50
C GLU A 77 -11.80 1.63 -9.79
N VAL A 78 -10.73 2.07 -9.13
CA VAL A 78 -10.72 3.31 -8.33
C VAL A 78 -11.38 4.49 -9.06
N PRO A 79 -11.06 4.81 -10.34
CA PRO A 79 -11.64 5.99 -10.98
C PRO A 79 -13.16 5.92 -11.12
N ASP A 80 -13.68 4.74 -11.49
CA ASP A 80 -15.12 4.53 -11.66
C ASP A 80 -15.84 4.53 -10.29
N LEU A 81 -15.19 4.00 -9.25
CA LEU A 81 -15.72 4.04 -7.89
C LEU A 81 -15.83 5.47 -7.35
N VAL A 82 -14.82 6.32 -7.59
CA VAL A 82 -14.85 7.74 -7.19
C VAL A 82 -15.97 8.49 -7.92
N ARG A 83 -16.17 8.21 -9.22
CA ARG A 83 -17.28 8.79 -9.99
C ARG A 83 -18.64 8.33 -9.47
N ALA A 84 -18.79 7.07 -9.08
CA ALA A 84 -20.02 6.55 -8.50
C ALA A 84 -20.43 7.32 -7.23
N GLY A 85 -19.46 7.64 -6.35
CA GLY A 85 -19.69 8.49 -5.18
C GLY A 85 -20.11 9.95 -5.49
N SER A 86 -20.05 10.37 -6.75
CA SER A 86 -20.45 11.71 -7.21
C SER A 86 -21.85 11.77 -7.83
N VAL A 87 -22.53 10.63 -8.00
CA VAL A 87 -23.83 10.55 -8.70
C VAL A 87 -24.97 11.17 -7.88
N CYS A 88 -25.22 10.67 -6.67
CA CYS A 88 -26.26 11.17 -5.77
C CYS A 88 -25.88 10.93 -4.30
N SER A 89 -26.67 11.44 -3.35
CA SER A 89 -26.44 11.28 -1.90
C SER A 89 -26.51 9.81 -1.45
N SER A 90 -27.43 9.03 -2.01
CA SER A 90 -27.59 7.60 -1.74
C SER A 90 -26.33 6.81 -2.12
N TRP A 91 -25.86 6.98 -3.36
CA TRP A 91 -24.61 6.38 -3.84
C TRP A 91 -23.39 6.88 -3.08
N ARG A 92 -23.35 8.17 -2.74
CA ARG A 92 -22.28 8.73 -1.92
C ARG A 92 -22.21 8.06 -0.54
N SER A 93 -23.35 7.77 0.08
CA SER A 93 -23.42 7.07 1.37
C SER A 93 -22.88 5.64 1.28
N VAL A 94 -23.26 4.91 0.22
CA VAL A 94 -22.74 3.55 -0.04
C VAL A 94 -21.24 3.60 -0.32
N TYR A 95 -20.79 4.54 -1.15
CA TYR A 95 -19.38 4.76 -1.46
C TYR A 95 -18.56 5.07 -0.20
N THR A 96 -19.02 5.95 0.69
CA THR A 96 -18.30 6.27 1.93
C THR A 96 -18.29 5.12 2.93
N GLY A 97 -19.35 4.31 2.96
CA GLY A 97 -19.39 3.04 3.70
C GLY A 97 -18.35 2.06 3.19
N LEU A 98 -18.36 1.80 1.88
CA LEU A 98 -17.43 0.88 1.24
C LEU A 98 -15.99 1.37 1.36
N ARG A 99 -15.72 2.67 1.18
CA ARG A 99 -14.37 3.27 1.30
C ARG A 99 -13.67 2.88 2.59
N ARG A 100 -14.40 2.85 3.72
CA ARG A 100 -13.86 2.42 5.02
C ARG A 100 -13.52 0.92 5.07
N GLN A 101 -14.19 0.12 4.25
CA GLN A 101 -13.98 -1.33 4.14
C GLN A 101 -13.00 -1.73 3.03
N LEU A 102 -12.70 -0.84 2.07
CA LEU A 102 -11.76 -1.12 0.96
C LEU A 102 -10.35 -1.47 1.46
N LEU A 103 -9.94 -0.95 2.62
CA LEU A 103 -8.69 -1.34 3.29
C LEU A 103 -8.64 -2.83 3.64
N LYS A 104 -9.81 -3.47 3.85
CA LYS A 104 -9.92 -4.85 4.32
C LYS A 104 -10.24 -5.84 3.21
N HIS A 105 -10.95 -5.42 2.16
CA HIS A 105 -11.61 -6.36 1.23
C HIS A 105 -11.50 -6.02 -0.26
N LYS A 106 -10.73 -5.00 -0.67
CA LYS A 106 -10.67 -4.69 -2.11
C LYS A 106 -9.87 -5.75 -2.88
N GLN A 107 -10.46 -6.23 -3.96
CA GLN A 107 -9.82 -7.10 -4.95
C GLN A 107 -8.61 -6.40 -5.58
N ARG A 108 -7.64 -7.18 -6.10
CA ARG A 108 -6.46 -6.65 -6.79
C ARG A 108 -6.89 -5.67 -7.90
N GLN A 109 -6.48 -4.41 -7.75
CA GLN A 109 -6.75 -3.35 -8.72
C GLN A 109 -5.64 -3.31 -9.76
N THR A 110 -5.94 -2.72 -10.91
CA THR A 110 -4.88 -2.41 -11.89
C THR A 110 -3.95 -1.34 -11.30
N PRO A 111 -2.61 -1.53 -11.33
CA PRO A 111 -1.67 -0.54 -10.83
C PRO A 111 -1.84 0.83 -11.49
N CYS A 112 -1.62 1.88 -10.72
CA CYS A 112 -1.49 3.25 -11.21
C CYS A 112 -0.08 3.76 -10.93
N LEU A 113 0.47 4.52 -11.86
CA LEU A 113 1.78 5.15 -11.68
C LEU A 113 1.58 6.54 -11.08
N LEU A 114 2.13 6.78 -9.90
CA LEU A 114 2.23 8.11 -9.33
C LEU A 114 3.59 8.72 -9.72
N TYR A 115 3.59 9.96 -10.20
CA TYR A 115 4.80 10.67 -10.58
C TYR A 115 4.62 12.17 -10.46
N HIS A 116 5.74 12.89 -10.42
CA HIS A 116 5.76 14.35 -10.44
C HIS A 116 6.40 14.83 -11.75
N THR A 117 5.97 15.98 -12.24
CA THR A 117 6.56 16.63 -13.42
C THR A 117 7.19 17.95 -13.01
N SER A 118 8.44 18.19 -13.41
CA SER A 118 9.21 19.40 -13.06
C SER A 118 8.59 20.70 -13.60
N GLU A 119 7.81 20.65 -14.67
CA GLU A 119 7.58 21.81 -15.53
C GLU A 119 6.31 22.64 -15.31
N SER A 120 5.31 22.27 -14.49
CA SER A 120 4.06 23.08 -14.52
C SER A 120 3.08 22.98 -13.35
N THR A 121 3.46 22.43 -12.21
CA THR A 121 2.51 22.27 -11.11
C THR A 121 3.15 22.59 -9.76
N GLY A 122 2.43 23.32 -8.90
CA GLY A 122 2.89 23.74 -7.58
C GLY A 122 3.37 22.58 -6.69
N GLU A 123 4.01 22.89 -5.57
CA GLU A 123 4.69 21.92 -4.70
C GLU A 123 3.79 20.76 -4.23
N ASN A 124 2.48 20.99 -4.17
CA ASN A 124 1.46 20.03 -3.75
C ASN A 124 0.90 19.14 -4.87
N ALA A 125 1.38 19.29 -6.09
CA ALA A 125 0.81 18.59 -7.23
C ALA A 125 1.49 17.25 -7.53
N ALA A 126 0.66 16.26 -7.81
CA ALA A 126 1.07 14.94 -8.27
C ALA A 126 0.27 14.52 -9.51
N CYS A 127 0.84 13.67 -10.33
CA CYS A 127 0.13 13.03 -11.44
C CYS A 127 -0.09 11.55 -11.14
N LEU A 128 -1.30 11.05 -11.38
CA LEU A 128 -1.65 9.64 -11.30
C LEU A 128 -2.03 9.13 -12.68
N TYR A 129 -1.21 8.27 -13.27
CA TYR A 129 -1.52 7.62 -14.55
C TYR A 129 -2.27 6.31 -14.32
N SER A 130 -3.49 6.25 -14.84
CA SER A 130 -4.29 5.02 -14.85
C SER A 130 -3.96 4.19 -16.09
N LEU A 131 -3.46 2.97 -15.89
CA LEU A 131 -3.24 2.01 -16.98
C LEU A 131 -4.57 1.57 -17.63
N VAL A 132 -5.66 1.49 -16.86
CA VAL A 132 -6.99 1.08 -17.34
C VAL A 132 -7.56 2.07 -18.33
N GLU A 133 -7.41 3.37 -18.03
CA GLU A 133 -7.95 4.44 -18.86
C GLU A 133 -6.93 5.04 -19.82
N LYS A 134 -5.65 4.65 -19.68
CA LYS A 134 -4.52 5.23 -20.42
C LYS A 134 -4.49 6.76 -20.31
N ARG A 135 -4.77 7.27 -19.10
CA ARG A 135 -4.97 8.70 -18.83
C ARG A 135 -4.28 9.12 -17.55
N ALA A 136 -3.67 10.31 -17.60
CA ALA A 136 -3.14 11.00 -16.43
C ALA A 136 -4.20 11.86 -15.74
N TYR A 137 -4.23 11.79 -14.42
CA TYR A 137 -5.01 12.62 -13.52
C TYR A 137 -4.08 13.57 -12.78
N LYS A 138 -4.45 14.84 -12.70
CA LYS A 138 -3.77 15.81 -11.83
C LYS A 138 -4.42 15.77 -10.46
N LEU A 139 -3.59 15.61 -9.44
CA LEU A 139 -3.97 15.58 -8.04
C LEU A 139 -3.35 16.78 -7.33
N THR A 140 -4.10 17.36 -6.40
CA THR A 140 -3.59 18.34 -5.45
C THR A 140 -3.64 17.70 -4.06
N LEU A 141 -2.48 17.52 -3.45
CA LEU A 141 -2.34 16.88 -2.14
C LEU A 141 -2.21 17.94 -1.02
N PRO A 142 -2.54 17.61 0.24
CA PRO A 142 -2.39 18.53 1.36
C PRO A 142 -0.92 18.77 1.72
N ASP A 143 -0.68 19.80 2.55
CA ASP A 143 0.63 20.06 3.14
C ASP A 143 1.00 19.02 4.22
N PRO A 144 2.30 18.79 4.51
CA PRO A 144 3.47 19.30 3.78
C PRO A 144 3.53 18.89 2.29
N PRO A 145 4.21 19.62 1.42
CA PRO A 145 4.20 19.30 -0.01
C PRO A 145 4.81 17.94 -0.35
N ILE A 146 4.08 17.12 -1.11
CA ILE A 146 4.54 15.78 -1.53
C ILE A 146 5.85 15.82 -2.33
N ARG A 147 6.11 16.92 -3.05
CA ARG A 147 7.24 17.06 -3.97
C ARG A 147 8.60 17.00 -3.28
N SER A 148 8.70 17.48 -2.05
CA SER A 148 9.93 17.42 -1.26
C SER A 148 10.03 16.18 -0.37
N ARG A 149 9.04 15.27 -0.45
CA ARG A 149 9.01 14.06 0.36
C ARG A 149 9.57 12.86 -0.37
N TYR A 150 10.15 11.95 0.40
CA TYR A 150 10.67 10.68 -0.09
C TYR A 150 9.59 9.62 0.05
N LEU A 151 9.40 8.79 -0.97
CA LEU A 151 8.49 7.66 -0.92
C LEU A 151 9.26 6.42 -0.43
N ILE A 152 8.89 5.90 0.74
CA ILE A 152 9.58 4.75 1.36
C ILE A 152 8.69 3.49 1.46
N GLY A 153 7.43 3.61 1.04
CA GLY A 153 6.49 2.48 1.06
C GLY A 153 5.14 2.83 0.42
N SER A 154 4.41 1.79 0.00
CA SER A 154 3.06 1.91 -0.54
C SER A 154 2.27 0.64 -0.26
N SER A 155 1.07 0.77 0.31
CA SER A 155 0.21 -0.38 0.60
C SER A 155 -1.25 0.06 0.80
N HIS A 156 -2.20 -0.78 0.38
CA HIS A 156 -3.65 -0.54 0.51
C HIS A 156 -4.13 0.84 -0.01
N GLY A 157 -3.47 1.39 -1.03
CA GLY A 157 -3.79 2.71 -1.61
C GLY A 157 -3.28 3.90 -0.81
N TRP A 158 -2.48 3.66 0.23
CA TRP A 158 -1.73 4.65 0.98
C TRP A 158 -0.26 4.62 0.58
N LEU A 159 0.35 5.80 0.61
CA LEU A 159 1.77 6.02 0.46
C LEU A 159 2.36 6.31 1.84
N ILE A 160 3.59 5.87 2.07
CA ILE A 160 4.35 6.19 3.27
C ILE A 160 5.50 7.10 2.83
N THR A 161 5.49 8.33 3.33
CA THR A 161 6.40 9.39 2.87
C THR A 161 7.15 10.03 4.01
N SER A 162 8.41 10.40 3.79
CA SER A 162 9.23 11.19 4.73
C SER A 162 9.36 12.63 4.26
N ASP A 163 9.07 13.60 5.12
CA ASP A 163 9.22 15.04 4.80
C ASP A 163 10.66 15.55 5.04
N GLU A 164 10.85 16.88 4.94
CA GLU A 164 12.13 17.58 5.13
C GLU A 164 12.59 17.64 6.61
N ARG A 165 11.75 17.16 7.54
CA ARG A 165 12.14 16.99 8.94
C ARG A 165 12.40 15.53 9.29
N SER A 166 12.45 14.68 8.27
CA SER A 166 12.49 13.22 8.42
C SER A 166 11.27 12.65 9.14
N GLU A 167 10.14 13.36 9.14
CA GLU A 167 8.90 12.91 9.75
C GLU A 167 8.06 12.09 8.77
N LEU A 168 7.54 10.96 9.25
CA LEU A 168 6.78 10.02 8.41
C LEU A 168 5.29 10.37 8.36
N HIS A 169 4.71 10.17 7.19
CA HIS A 169 3.32 10.49 6.89
C HIS A 169 2.68 9.39 6.04
N LEU A 170 1.45 9.02 6.36
CA LEU A 170 0.57 8.29 5.47
C LEU A 170 -0.18 9.27 4.57
N VAL A 171 -0.15 9.06 3.26
CA VAL A 171 -0.85 9.90 2.27
C VAL A 171 -1.72 9.03 1.39
N ASN A 172 -3.02 9.35 1.30
CA ASN A 172 -3.91 8.71 0.35
C ASN A 172 -4.14 9.64 -0.85
N PRO A 173 -3.51 9.39 -2.01
CA PRO A 173 -3.54 10.31 -3.14
C PRO A 173 -4.92 10.48 -3.79
N ILE A 174 -5.82 9.52 -3.61
CA ILE A 174 -7.17 9.55 -4.19
C ILE A 174 -8.09 10.41 -3.33
N THR A 175 -7.91 10.35 -2.02
CA THR A 175 -8.83 10.98 -1.07
C THR A 175 -8.30 12.29 -0.51
N GLY A 176 -7.01 12.56 -0.68
CA GLY A 176 -6.32 13.72 -0.11
C GLY A 176 -6.13 13.62 1.41
N GLU A 177 -6.42 12.47 2.01
CA GLU A 177 -6.24 12.26 3.44
C GLU A 177 -4.76 12.09 3.79
N GLN A 178 -4.34 12.71 4.89
CA GLN A 178 -2.98 12.64 5.38
C GLN A 178 -2.96 12.43 6.89
N ILE A 179 -2.12 11.52 7.35
CA ILE A 179 -1.97 11.18 8.75
C ILE A 179 -0.48 11.22 9.09
N GLY A 180 -0.10 12.02 10.09
CA GLY A 180 1.25 12.01 10.66
C GLY A 180 1.47 10.71 11.45
N LEU A 181 2.62 10.09 11.26
CA LEU A 181 3.08 8.95 12.05
C LEU A 181 3.86 9.42 13.27
N PRO A 182 4.19 8.54 14.23
CA PRO A 182 4.95 8.94 15.40
C PRO A 182 6.27 9.60 15.02
N SER A 183 6.68 10.58 15.82
CA SER A 183 7.83 11.42 15.47
C SER A 183 9.11 10.58 15.42
N VAL A 184 10.00 10.93 14.49
CA VAL A 184 11.32 10.29 14.33
C VAL A 184 12.13 10.25 15.62
N ILE A 185 11.94 11.21 16.52
CA ILE A 185 12.63 11.29 17.82
C ILE A 185 12.21 10.21 18.82
N THR A 186 11.14 9.47 18.52
CA THR A 186 10.66 8.38 19.35
C THR A 186 11.24 7.03 18.95
N LEU A 187 12.03 6.98 17.86
CA LEU A 187 12.86 5.82 17.53
C LEU A 187 14.02 5.73 18.50
N GLU A 188 14.32 4.51 18.97
CA GLU A 188 15.31 4.27 20.02
C GLU A 188 16.72 4.78 19.67
N GLN A 189 17.07 4.75 18.38
CA GLN A 189 18.40 5.10 17.88
C GLN A 189 18.55 6.59 17.56
N VAL A 190 17.47 7.38 17.64
CA VAL A 190 17.45 8.80 17.25
C VAL A 190 17.34 9.68 18.48
N LYS A 191 18.23 10.67 18.57
CA LYS A 191 18.16 11.72 19.59
C LYS A 191 18.05 13.11 18.95
N PRO A 192 17.12 13.96 19.40
CA PRO A 192 17.06 15.32 18.93
C PRO A 192 18.20 16.16 19.51
N VAL A 193 18.76 17.04 18.69
CA VAL A 193 19.73 18.06 19.10
C VAL A 193 19.09 19.44 18.96
N PHE A 194 19.06 20.16 20.07
CA PHE A 194 18.42 21.46 20.19
C PHE A 194 19.43 22.60 19.95
N ASP A 195 18.96 23.69 19.35
CA ASP A 195 19.69 24.96 19.28
C ASP A 195 19.57 25.77 20.59
N ASP A 196 20.20 26.96 20.60
CA ASP A 196 20.20 27.85 21.75
C ASP A 196 18.79 28.39 22.10
N GLU A 197 17.88 28.38 21.12
CA GLU A 197 16.46 28.75 21.27
C GLU A 197 15.56 27.58 21.72
N GLY A 198 16.11 26.37 21.84
CA GLY A 198 15.40 25.16 22.26
C GLY A 198 14.58 24.49 21.16
N ALA A 199 14.78 24.85 19.89
CA ALA A 199 14.18 24.18 18.75
C ALA A 199 15.08 23.03 18.24
N ILE A 200 14.46 21.95 17.75
CA ILE A 200 15.21 20.84 17.16
C ILE A 200 15.76 21.31 15.81
N HIS A 201 17.09 21.30 15.68
CA HIS A 201 17.80 21.72 14.47
C HIS A 201 18.61 20.60 13.80
N LYS A 202 18.88 19.50 14.51
CA LYS A 202 19.68 18.35 14.04
C LYS A 202 19.24 17.07 14.76
N TYR A 203 19.67 15.93 14.23
CA TYR A 203 19.48 14.63 14.86
C TYR A 203 20.81 13.93 15.05
N GLU A 204 20.92 13.22 16.18
CA GLU A 204 22.00 12.28 16.47
C GLU A 204 21.46 10.86 16.24
N LEU A 205 22.08 10.12 15.32
CA LEU A 205 21.76 8.73 15.04
C LEU A 205 22.84 7.83 15.65
N TRP A 206 22.45 6.99 16.60
CA TRP A 206 23.35 6.04 17.24
C TRP A 206 23.54 4.79 16.41
N LYS A 207 24.77 4.61 15.91
CA LYS A 207 25.16 3.44 15.12
C LYS A 207 26.08 2.53 15.93
N PRO A 208 25.79 1.23 16.04
CA PRO A 208 26.75 0.27 16.54
C PRO A 208 27.95 0.20 15.58
N ARG A 209 29.15 0.18 16.13
CA ARG A 209 30.39 0.00 15.37
C ARG A 209 30.92 -1.40 15.58
N TYR A 210 31.47 -1.95 14.52
CA TYR A 210 32.13 -3.24 14.54
C TYR A 210 33.52 -3.16 13.91
N THR A 211 34.42 -4.06 14.29
CA THR A 211 35.66 -4.32 13.54
C THR A 211 35.34 -5.03 12.23
N ALA A 212 36.31 -5.13 11.33
CA ALA A 212 36.22 -5.95 10.13
C ALA A 212 35.99 -7.46 10.43
N LEU A 213 36.20 -7.88 11.68
CA LEU A 213 35.93 -9.25 12.17
C LEU A 213 34.59 -9.34 12.92
N ALA A 214 33.71 -8.35 12.78
CA ALA A 214 32.41 -8.26 13.44
C ALA A 214 32.45 -8.17 14.98
N GLU A 215 33.56 -7.70 15.56
CA GLU A 215 33.64 -7.46 17.01
C GLU A 215 33.04 -6.09 17.36
N PHE A 216 32.14 -6.05 18.34
CA PHE A 216 31.46 -4.81 18.74
C PHE A 216 32.42 -3.81 19.42
N LEU A 217 32.50 -2.59 18.88
CA LEU A 217 33.38 -1.51 19.32
C LEU A 217 32.65 -0.39 20.09
N GLY A 218 31.36 -0.55 20.37
CA GLY A 218 30.52 0.48 20.98
C GLY A 218 29.69 1.24 19.95
N HIS A 219 29.13 2.38 20.37
CA HIS A 219 28.31 3.23 19.51
C HIS A 219 29.06 4.50 19.12
N GLU A 220 28.96 4.89 17.86
CA GLU A 220 29.39 6.23 17.42
C GLU A 220 28.17 7.02 16.92
N PRO A 221 27.88 8.18 17.53
CA PRO A 221 26.84 9.05 17.02
C PRO A 221 27.25 9.71 15.72
N SER A 222 26.36 9.62 14.72
CA SER A 222 26.43 10.46 13.51
C SER A 222 25.42 11.59 13.64
N ILE A 223 25.84 12.83 13.35
CA ILE A 223 24.96 14.00 13.41
C ILE A 223 24.49 14.33 11.99
N TYR A 224 23.19 14.54 11.83
CA TYR A 224 22.54 14.85 10.57
C TYR A 224 21.71 16.13 10.67
N ALA A 225 21.60 16.87 9.58
CA ALA A 225 20.56 17.89 9.44
C ALA A 225 19.16 17.25 9.43
N LEU A 226 18.11 18.06 9.58
CA LEU A 226 16.73 17.56 9.70
C LEU A 226 16.27 16.78 8.46
N ASP A 227 16.67 17.25 7.27
CA ASP A 227 16.31 16.70 5.97
C ASP A 227 17.28 15.63 5.46
N GLU A 228 18.47 15.52 6.04
CA GLU A 228 19.48 14.50 5.70
C GLU A 228 19.24 13.17 6.42
N LEU A 229 18.64 13.19 7.62
CA LEU A 229 18.46 11.97 8.42
C LEU A 229 17.66 10.90 7.65
N ARG A 230 16.62 11.29 6.91
CA ARG A 230 15.77 10.37 6.13
C ARG A 230 16.55 9.56 5.09
N ASP A 231 17.67 10.07 4.59
CA ASP A 231 18.53 9.41 3.60
C ASP A 231 19.34 8.27 4.23
N HIS A 232 19.57 8.36 5.53
CA HIS A 232 20.39 7.43 6.29
C HIS A 232 19.58 6.50 7.18
N LEU A 233 18.39 6.92 7.62
CA LEU A 233 17.58 6.22 8.59
C LEU A 233 16.62 5.23 7.93
N TYR A 234 15.84 5.67 6.95
CA TYR A 234 14.73 4.87 6.46
C TYR A 234 15.16 3.91 5.35
N PHE A 235 14.83 2.62 5.51
CA PHE A 235 15.04 1.63 4.46
C PHE A 235 13.72 1.30 3.75
N LYS A 236 12.75 0.75 4.48
CA LYS A 236 11.42 0.41 3.94
C LYS A 236 10.34 0.59 4.98
N ALA A 237 9.15 0.98 4.56
CA ALA A 237 7.98 1.02 5.43
C ALA A 237 6.79 0.26 4.84
N TYR A 238 6.00 -0.34 5.73
CA TYR A 238 4.86 -1.17 5.40
C TYR A 238 3.64 -0.73 6.18
N LEU A 239 2.48 -0.81 5.53
CA LEU A 239 1.18 -0.60 6.16
C LEU A 239 0.39 -1.90 6.08
N PHE A 240 0.02 -2.43 7.23
CA PHE A 240 -0.79 -3.64 7.38
C PHE A 240 -2.14 -3.31 8.05
N PRO A 241 -3.23 -3.99 7.67
CA PRO A 241 -4.50 -3.84 8.35
C PRO A 241 -4.44 -4.48 9.73
N ASP A 242 -4.87 -3.74 10.76
CA ASP A 242 -5.05 -4.29 12.09
C ASP A 242 -6.47 -4.85 12.22
N SER A 243 -6.60 -6.17 12.13
CA SER A 243 -7.91 -6.83 12.26
C SER A 243 -8.51 -6.71 13.66
N GLN A 244 -7.69 -6.53 14.71
CA GLN A 244 -8.15 -6.49 16.09
C GLN A 244 -8.78 -5.14 16.44
N THR A 245 -8.13 -4.05 16.05
CA THR A 245 -8.63 -2.68 16.28
C THR A 245 -9.50 -2.17 15.12
N GLY A 246 -9.43 -2.83 13.97
CA GLY A 246 -10.08 -2.40 12.74
C GLY A 246 -9.38 -1.23 12.04
N SER A 247 -8.15 -0.90 12.47
CA SER A 247 -7.33 0.20 11.96
C SER A 247 -6.11 -0.34 11.17
N TYR A 248 -4.91 0.18 11.42
CA TYR A 248 -3.67 -0.20 10.75
C TYR A 248 -2.48 -0.32 11.72
N ILE A 249 -1.47 -1.05 11.26
CA ILE A 249 -0.13 -1.16 11.84
C ILE A 249 0.85 -0.64 10.78
N VAL A 250 1.75 0.26 11.19
CA VAL A 250 2.90 0.66 10.38
C VAL A 250 4.13 -0.05 10.90
N VAL A 251 4.86 -0.71 10.01
CA VAL A 251 6.14 -1.36 10.31
C VAL A 251 7.22 -0.65 9.52
N LEU A 252 8.28 -0.28 10.20
CA LEU A 252 9.44 0.40 9.65
C LEU A 252 10.64 -0.53 9.77
N ILE A 253 11.28 -0.82 8.64
CA ILE A 253 12.64 -1.34 8.59
C ILE A 253 13.58 -0.15 8.43
N HIS A 254 14.50 0.04 9.35
CA HIS A 254 15.35 1.22 9.41
C HIS A 254 16.78 0.89 9.83
N ASN A 255 17.68 1.80 9.52
CA ASN A 255 19.03 1.80 10.04
C ASN A 255 19.06 2.25 11.51
N PRO A 256 20.14 1.91 12.23
CA PRO A 256 21.22 1.02 11.82
C PRO A 256 20.79 -0.45 11.69
N GLU A 257 21.56 -1.24 10.94
CA GLU A 257 21.46 -2.70 10.85
C GLU A 257 20.13 -3.27 10.33
N TYR A 258 19.31 -2.48 9.64
CA TYR A 258 18.00 -2.91 9.13
C TYR A 258 17.12 -3.53 10.22
N GLN A 259 17.04 -2.85 11.36
CA GLN A 259 16.21 -3.20 12.50
C GLN A 259 14.74 -2.85 12.23
N ILE A 260 13.84 -3.30 13.11
CA ILE A 260 12.40 -3.11 12.94
C ILE A 260 11.82 -2.34 14.11
N SER A 261 11.02 -1.33 13.79
CA SER A 261 10.11 -0.65 14.71
C SER A 261 8.69 -0.70 14.15
N PHE A 262 7.69 -0.60 15.01
CA PHE A 262 6.30 -0.51 14.57
C PHE A 262 5.49 0.48 15.40
N ALA A 263 4.36 0.90 14.85
CA ALA A 263 3.38 1.74 15.52
C ALA A 263 1.97 1.37 15.06
N ARG A 264 1.00 1.49 15.97
CA ARG A 264 -0.42 1.43 15.66
C ARG A 264 -0.99 2.82 15.44
N ALA A 265 -2.15 2.86 14.80
CA ALA A 265 -2.91 4.09 14.65
C ALA A 265 -3.17 4.76 16.01
N GLY A 266 -2.69 6.00 16.17
CA GLY A 266 -2.87 6.78 17.39
C GLY A 266 -1.77 6.62 18.43
N ASP A 267 -0.78 5.76 18.21
CA ASP A 267 0.40 5.69 19.06
C ASP A 267 1.17 7.01 19.02
N CYS A 268 1.73 7.42 20.16
CA CYS A 268 2.54 8.64 20.26
C CYS A 268 4.04 8.40 19.97
N GLY A 269 4.46 7.14 19.86
CA GLY A 269 5.87 6.77 19.66
C GLY A 269 6.03 5.44 18.93
N TRP A 270 7.21 5.22 18.37
CA TRP A 270 7.61 3.94 17.79
C TRP A 270 7.92 2.91 18.89
N THR A 271 7.48 1.68 18.68
CA THR A 271 7.87 0.53 19.52
C THR A 271 8.98 -0.24 18.82
N PHE A 272 10.16 -0.26 19.43
CA PHE A 272 11.30 -1.05 18.95
C PHE A 272 11.06 -2.54 19.16
N LEU A 273 11.34 -3.35 18.13
CA LEU A 273 11.20 -4.80 18.23
C LEU A 273 12.43 -5.43 18.90
N PRO A 274 12.28 -6.64 19.51
CA PRO A 274 13.41 -7.35 20.09
C PRO A 274 14.60 -7.42 19.12
N PRO A 275 15.83 -7.20 19.61
CA PRO A 275 17.00 -7.05 18.76
C PRO A 275 17.15 -8.20 17.76
N GLY A 276 17.37 -7.83 16.50
CA GLY A 276 17.69 -8.66 15.35
C GLY A 276 18.34 -7.77 14.30
N TRP A 277 18.88 -8.33 13.23
CA TRP A 277 19.67 -7.57 12.28
C TRP A 277 19.45 -8.07 10.86
N ASN A 278 19.69 -7.16 9.91
CA ASN A 278 19.68 -7.41 8.48
C ASN A 278 18.33 -7.88 7.92
N TYR A 279 17.22 -7.33 8.43
CA TYR A 279 15.89 -7.61 7.87
C TYR A 279 15.71 -6.93 6.51
N GLN A 280 15.21 -7.69 5.54
CA GLN A 280 15.10 -7.24 4.15
C GLN A 280 13.64 -6.97 3.73
N GLU A 281 12.71 -7.73 4.29
CA GLU A 281 11.30 -7.71 3.91
C GLU A 281 10.44 -8.26 5.06
N CYS A 282 9.18 -7.83 5.16
CA CYS A 282 8.26 -8.36 6.15
C CYS A 282 6.83 -8.50 5.63
N ILE A 283 6.06 -9.42 6.23
CA ILE A 283 4.63 -9.58 5.99
C ILE A 283 3.90 -9.77 7.32
N TYR A 284 2.68 -9.24 7.41
CA TYR A 284 1.80 -9.48 8.54
C TYR A 284 0.73 -10.51 8.18
N LYS A 285 0.71 -11.64 8.90
CA LYS A 285 -0.18 -12.77 8.62
C LYS A 285 -0.59 -13.46 9.92
N ASP A 286 -1.87 -13.81 10.04
CA ASP A 286 -2.41 -14.58 11.16
C ASP A 286 -2.08 -14.00 12.54
N GLY A 287 -2.03 -12.66 12.64
CA GLY A 287 -1.73 -11.95 13.89
C GLY A 287 -0.24 -11.81 14.22
N LEU A 288 0.64 -12.31 13.37
CA LEU A 288 2.10 -12.26 13.55
C LEU A 288 2.76 -11.48 12.43
N LEU A 289 3.81 -10.73 12.78
CA LEU A 289 4.71 -10.12 11.81
C LEU A 289 5.84 -11.10 11.52
N TYR A 290 5.98 -11.53 10.27
CA TYR A 290 7.10 -12.35 9.81
C TYR A 290 8.09 -11.46 9.08
N ALA A 291 9.36 -11.49 9.48
CA ALA A 291 10.43 -10.74 8.83
C ALA A 291 11.52 -11.70 8.37
N VAL A 292 12.04 -11.47 7.16
CA VAL A 292 13.12 -12.27 6.57
C VAL A 292 14.43 -11.49 6.60
N THR A 293 15.53 -12.17 6.91
CA THR A 293 16.87 -11.59 6.92
C THR A 293 17.58 -11.79 5.58
N GLY A 294 18.69 -11.08 5.36
CA GLY A 294 19.56 -11.28 4.20
C GLY A 294 20.23 -12.67 4.12
N THR A 295 20.18 -13.48 5.19
CA THR A 295 20.65 -14.88 5.22
C THR A 295 19.52 -15.89 4.96
N GLY A 296 18.28 -15.41 4.75
CA GLY A 296 17.10 -16.24 4.56
C GLY A 296 16.47 -16.77 5.85
N ALA A 297 16.97 -16.35 7.03
CA ALA A 297 16.30 -16.64 8.30
C ALA A 297 14.95 -15.92 8.37
N VAL A 298 14.00 -16.49 9.11
CA VAL A 298 12.67 -15.91 9.30
C VAL A 298 12.34 -15.88 10.78
N ASP A 299 12.08 -14.69 11.27
CA ASP A 299 11.56 -14.46 12.61
C ASP A 299 10.08 -14.09 12.55
N ALA A 300 9.35 -14.57 13.55
CA ALA A 300 7.97 -14.17 13.82
C ALA A 300 7.91 -13.32 15.09
N PHE A 301 7.18 -12.21 15.02
CA PHE A 301 6.93 -11.31 16.14
C PHE A 301 5.44 -11.31 16.48
N ASP A 302 5.14 -11.55 17.76
CA ASP A 302 3.80 -11.36 18.30
C ASP A 302 3.65 -9.94 18.83
N LEU A 303 2.86 -9.15 18.13
CA LEU A 303 2.62 -7.74 18.44
C LEU A 303 1.41 -7.54 19.37
N SER A 304 0.71 -8.60 19.78
CA SER A 304 -0.58 -8.50 20.51
C SER A 304 -0.44 -8.13 21.99
N GLY A 305 0.69 -8.46 22.61
CA GLY A 305 0.96 -8.19 24.02
C GLY A 305 1.57 -6.82 24.29
N SER A 306 1.65 -6.44 25.58
CA SER A 306 2.41 -5.26 26.04
C SER A 306 3.92 -5.39 25.85
N THR A 307 4.40 -6.62 25.70
CA THR A 307 5.79 -6.94 25.40
C THR A 307 5.80 -7.77 24.13
N VAL A 308 6.54 -7.31 23.12
CA VAL A 308 6.69 -8.04 21.88
C VAL A 308 7.58 -9.26 22.10
N THR A 309 7.14 -10.43 21.64
CA THR A 309 7.95 -11.64 21.66
C THR A 309 8.47 -11.95 20.26
N ARG A 310 9.73 -12.43 20.16
CA ARG A 310 10.38 -12.85 18.92
C ARG A 310 10.62 -14.35 18.99
N THR A 311 10.25 -15.07 17.93
CA THR A 311 10.53 -16.49 17.76
C THR A 311 11.15 -16.74 16.38
N THR A 312 12.32 -17.38 16.36
CA THR A 312 12.94 -17.82 15.09
C THR A 312 12.24 -19.04 14.54
N VAL A 313 11.53 -18.83 13.43
CA VAL A 313 10.76 -19.87 12.74
C VAL A 313 11.66 -20.67 11.81
N LEU A 314 12.56 -19.98 11.12
CA LEU A 314 13.57 -20.56 10.23
C LEU A 314 14.93 -19.94 10.54
N GLY A 315 15.93 -20.78 10.78
CA GLY A 315 17.31 -20.32 10.98
C GLY A 315 17.98 -19.88 9.68
N ASP A 316 19.25 -19.49 9.77
CA ASP A 316 20.03 -19.08 8.60
C ASP A 316 20.07 -20.19 7.54
N MET A 317 19.70 -19.83 6.31
CA MET A 317 19.67 -20.75 5.17
C MET A 317 20.94 -20.65 4.33
N LYS A 318 21.71 -19.59 4.50
CA LYS A 318 22.98 -19.32 3.82
C LYS A 318 24.03 -18.81 4.80
N HIS A 319 25.29 -19.04 4.45
CA HIS A 319 26.46 -18.48 5.15
C HIS A 319 26.93 -17.14 4.56
N TYR A 320 26.21 -16.61 3.57
CA TYR A 320 26.49 -15.32 2.93
C TYR A 320 25.18 -14.54 2.74
N ILE A 321 25.28 -13.21 2.71
CA ILE A 321 24.15 -12.32 2.54
C ILE A 321 23.74 -12.33 1.06
N CYS A 322 22.48 -12.62 0.77
CA CYS A 322 21.90 -12.43 -0.55
C CYS A 322 21.47 -10.97 -0.68
N GLU A 323 21.72 -10.36 -1.83
CA GLU A 323 21.47 -8.92 -2.03
C GLU A 323 20.00 -8.55 -1.82
N HIS A 324 19.06 -9.37 -2.30
CA HIS A 324 17.64 -9.20 -1.96
C HIS A 324 16.91 -10.53 -1.73
N ILE A 325 16.29 -10.64 -0.56
CA ILE A 325 15.35 -11.71 -0.21
C ILE A 325 14.01 -11.09 0.12
N TYR A 326 12.97 -11.60 -0.52
CA TYR A 326 11.59 -11.19 -0.29
C TYR A 326 10.82 -12.33 0.37
N ILE A 327 9.89 -11.98 1.25
CA ILE A 327 8.92 -12.91 1.84
C ILE A 327 7.52 -12.54 1.36
N VAL A 328 6.79 -13.52 0.82
CA VAL A 328 5.46 -13.30 0.25
C VAL A 328 4.49 -14.40 0.64
N GLN A 329 3.22 -14.04 0.84
CA GLN A 329 2.14 -15.01 0.98
C GLN A 329 1.55 -15.31 -0.39
N ALA A 330 1.59 -16.59 -0.78
CA ALA A 330 0.98 -17.05 -2.01
C ALA A 330 -0.57 -17.08 -1.90
N PRO A 331 -1.31 -16.91 -3.01
CA PRO A 331 -2.77 -17.01 -3.01
C PRO A 331 -3.32 -18.36 -2.52
N TRP A 332 -2.53 -19.44 -2.64
CA TRP A 332 -2.87 -20.77 -2.15
C TRP A 332 -2.47 -21.01 -0.68
N GLY A 333 -2.04 -19.96 0.03
CA GLY A 333 -1.82 -19.95 1.47
C GLY A 333 -0.37 -20.19 1.92
N ASP A 334 0.46 -20.77 1.05
CA ASP A 334 1.88 -21.02 1.34
C ASP A 334 2.65 -19.71 1.55
N MET A 335 3.65 -19.75 2.40
CA MET A 335 4.62 -18.67 2.56
C MET A 335 5.85 -18.99 1.72
N LEU A 336 6.27 -18.04 0.90
CA LEU A 336 7.38 -18.21 -0.03
C LEU A 336 8.51 -17.24 0.30
N GLN A 337 9.75 -17.67 0.09
CA GLN A 337 10.88 -16.77 -0.10
C GLN A 337 11.21 -16.65 -1.58
N VAL A 338 11.46 -15.43 -2.02
CA VAL A 338 11.98 -15.15 -3.37
C VAL A 338 13.36 -14.56 -3.22
N TRP A 339 14.36 -15.24 -3.79
CA TRP A 339 15.75 -14.83 -3.72
C TRP A 339 16.13 -14.26 -5.07
N ARG A 340 16.57 -13.00 -5.06
CA ARG A 340 17.07 -12.32 -6.24
C ARG A 340 18.59 -12.26 -6.12
N GLU A 341 19.26 -12.95 -7.02
CA GLU A 341 20.71 -12.91 -7.14
C GLU A 341 21.07 -11.82 -8.16
N GLN A 342 21.85 -10.84 -7.73
CA GLN A 342 22.50 -9.88 -8.62
C GLN A 342 24.00 -10.04 -8.31
N PRO A 343 24.83 -10.41 -9.29
CA PRO A 343 26.27 -10.47 -9.07
C PRO A 343 26.78 -9.03 -9.10
N THR A 344 27.55 -8.63 -8.10
CA THR A 344 28.35 -7.41 -8.17
C THR A 344 29.38 -7.58 -9.29
N VAL A 345 29.14 -6.95 -10.43
CA VAL A 345 30.16 -6.79 -11.47
C VAL A 345 30.97 -5.56 -11.07
N ASP A 346 32.24 -5.77 -10.70
CA ASP A 346 33.16 -4.67 -10.45
C ASP A 346 33.25 -3.79 -11.70
N GLY A 347 32.56 -2.65 -11.67
CA GLY A 347 32.70 -1.61 -12.68
C GLY A 347 34.03 -0.89 -12.51
N ASP A 348 34.58 -0.35 -13.60
CA ASP A 348 35.70 0.58 -13.53
C ASP A 348 35.33 1.75 -12.60
N ALA A 349 36.29 2.18 -11.77
CA ALA A 349 36.10 3.23 -10.76
C ALA A 349 35.45 4.48 -11.38
N GLY A 350 34.13 4.65 -11.19
CA GLY A 350 33.36 5.78 -11.71
C GLY A 350 32.08 5.43 -12.48
N SER A 351 31.77 4.15 -12.77
CA SER A 351 30.45 3.76 -13.27
C SER A 351 29.47 3.44 -12.14
N GLU A 352 28.24 3.93 -12.20
CA GLU A 352 27.14 3.41 -11.37
C GLU A 352 27.06 1.89 -11.56
N ASN A 353 27.17 1.12 -10.47
CA ASN A 353 27.02 -0.33 -10.53
C ASN A 353 25.61 -0.66 -11.00
N ILE A 354 25.46 -1.10 -12.26
CA ILE A 354 24.20 -1.63 -12.76
C ILE A 354 24.06 -3.05 -12.19
N GLU A 355 23.30 -3.19 -11.11
CA GLU A 355 23.02 -4.50 -10.52
C GLU A 355 22.01 -5.26 -11.40
N GLU A 356 22.50 -6.07 -12.33
CA GLU A 356 21.63 -6.92 -13.16
C GLU A 356 21.20 -8.18 -12.40
N THR A 357 19.90 -8.47 -12.44
CA THR A 357 19.38 -9.74 -11.90
C THR A 357 19.88 -10.91 -12.74
N SER A 358 20.73 -11.75 -12.17
CA SER A 358 21.19 -12.97 -12.85
C SER A 358 20.17 -14.09 -12.72
N LYS A 359 19.62 -14.29 -11.52
CA LYS A 359 18.69 -15.39 -11.22
C LYS A 359 17.66 -15.00 -10.18
N ILE A 360 16.49 -15.62 -10.29
CA ILE A 360 15.44 -15.58 -9.29
C ILE A 360 15.15 -17.01 -8.87
N PHE A 361 15.24 -17.28 -7.58
CA PHE A 361 14.85 -18.56 -6.99
C PHE A 361 13.61 -18.36 -6.14
N VAL A 362 12.70 -19.34 -6.18
CA VAL A 362 11.47 -19.30 -5.38
C VAL A 362 11.43 -20.54 -4.50
N TYR A 363 11.28 -20.33 -3.20
CA TYR A 363 11.24 -21.39 -2.21
C TYR A 363 9.94 -21.34 -1.44
N LYS A 364 9.31 -22.50 -1.26
CA LYS A 364 8.30 -22.69 -0.23
C LYS A 364 8.97 -22.85 1.13
N ILE A 365 8.45 -22.15 2.12
CA ILE A 365 8.88 -22.27 3.52
C ILE A 365 8.09 -23.41 4.16
N ASP A 366 8.78 -24.49 4.52
CA ASP A 366 8.22 -25.57 5.32
C ASP A 366 8.51 -25.29 6.80
N MET A 367 7.52 -24.68 7.46
CA MET A 367 7.62 -24.27 8.87
C MET A 367 7.81 -25.46 9.82
N ALA A 368 7.22 -26.61 9.49
CA ALA A 368 7.27 -27.79 10.34
C ALA A 368 8.64 -28.46 10.27
N ALA A 369 9.18 -28.60 9.05
CA ALA A 369 10.51 -29.17 8.85
C ALA A 369 11.64 -28.14 8.96
N LYS A 370 11.32 -26.86 9.19
CA LYS A 370 12.26 -25.72 9.26
C LYS A 370 13.25 -25.71 8.10
N LYS A 371 12.72 -25.81 6.87
CA LYS A 371 13.53 -25.87 5.64
C LYS A 371 12.87 -25.10 4.50
N LEU A 372 13.68 -24.82 3.48
CA LEU A 372 13.22 -24.30 2.20
C LEU A 372 13.09 -25.43 1.18
N VAL A 373 11.99 -25.42 0.42
CA VAL A 373 11.75 -26.35 -0.69
C VAL A 373 11.64 -25.52 -1.96
N GLU A 374 12.59 -25.65 -2.87
CA GLU A 374 12.56 -24.93 -4.15
C GLU A 374 11.33 -25.33 -4.96
N ILE A 375 10.68 -24.34 -5.56
CA ILE A 375 9.53 -24.55 -6.43
C ILE A 375 9.79 -23.95 -7.82
N ASN A 376 9.50 -24.72 -8.85
CA ASN A 376 9.74 -24.34 -10.25
C ASN A 376 8.50 -23.75 -10.94
N GLY A 377 7.42 -23.49 -10.21
CA GLY A 377 6.18 -22.99 -10.77
C GLY A 377 5.27 -22.32 -9.76
N LEU A 378 4.57 -21.29 -10.20
CA LEU A 378 3.66 -20.47 -9.39
C LEU A 378 2.18 -20.76 -9.67
N HIS A 379 1.86 -21.95 -10.18
CA HIS A 379 0.49 -22.38 -10.48
C HIS A 379 -0.34 -21.39 -11.34
N GLY A 380 0.30 -20.73 -12.32
CA GLY A 380 -0.35 -19.73 -13.18
C GLY A 380 -0.46 -18.33 -12.57
N HIS A 381 0.17 -18.09 -11.43
CA HIS A 381 0.28 -16.77 -10.80
C HIS A 381 1.60 -16.08 -11.15
N VAL A 382 1.61 -14.76 -11.01
CA VAL A 382 2.79 -13.90 -11.14
C VAL A 382 3.12 -13.31 -9.78
N VAL A 383 4.40 -13.22 -9.43
CA VAL A 383 4.84 -12.42 -8.29
C VAL A 383 5.17 -11.01 -8.79
N SER A 384 4.57 -10.01 -8.17
CA SER A 384 4.83 -8.60 -8.42
C SER A 384 5.36 -7.97 -7.14
N TRP A 385 6.51 -7.33 -7.23
CA TRP A 385 7.12 -6.51 -6.19
C TRP A 385 6.98 -5.03 -6.62
N ALA A 386 6.74 -4.14 -5.66
CA ALA A 386 6.57 -2.71 -5.86
C ALA A 386 7.70 -1.94 -5.19
#